data_AF-A0A359M6L8-F1
#
_entry.id   AF-A0A359M6L8-F1
#
_cell.length_a   1.000
_cell.length_b   1.000
_cell.length_c   1.000
_cell.angle_alpha   90.00
_cell.angle_beta   90.00
_cell.angle_gamma   90.00
#
_symmetry.space_group_name_H-M   'P 1'
#
loop_
_entity.id
_entity.type
_entity.pdbx_description
1 polymer ?
#
loop_
_entity_poly.entity_id
_entity_poly.type
_entity_poly.pdbx_seq_one_letter_code
_entity_poly.pdbx_strand_id
1 'polypeptide(L)'
;EYVADVERIGGRTLSPPLHRLFRLHLIEHRHWQALGAHSRGEFYSTLYRVEVTLGRAFLATQPPLFPTEDYLDVPRHRRPIFLGGATTKWTRPKYPA
;
A
#
# COMPACT_ATOMS: atom_id res chain seq x y z
N GLU A 1 13.29 1.93 0.39
CA GLU A 1 12.65 1.61 -0.89
C GLU A 1 11.17 1.95 -0.85
N TYR A 2 10.38 1.29 0.00
CA TYR A 2 8.93 1.46 0.11
C TYR A 2 8.41 2.89 0.35
N VAL A 3 9.05 3.65 1.25
CA VAL A 3 8.63 5.06 1.50
C VAL A 3 8.79 5.93 0.26
N ALA A 4 9.80 5.67 -0.57
CA ALA A 4 10.03 6.44 -1.80
C ALA A 4 8.95 6.17 -2.84
N ASP A 5 8.44 4.94 -2.94
CA ASP A 5 7.33 4.60 -3.82
C ASP A 5 6.01 5.23 -3.35
N VAL A 6 5.77 5.23 -2.04
CA VAL A 6 4.60 5.89 -1.45
C VAL A 6 4.66 7.40 -1.67
N GLU A 7 5.82 8.02 -1.48
CA GLU A 7 6.01 9.44 -1.76
C GLU A 7 5.85 9.75 -3.27
N ARG A 8 6.38 8.89 -4.14
CA ARG A 8 6.26 9.04 -5.60
C ARG A 8 4.81 8.92 -6.08
N ILE A 9 4.04 7.97 -5.55
CA ILE A 9 2.61 7.84 -5.84
C ILE A 9 1.84 9.02 -5.26
N GLY A 10 2.12 9.38 -4.01
CA GLY A 10 1.50 10.52 -3.34
C GLY A 10 1.66 11.81 -4.13
N GLY A 11 2.86 12.10 -4.62
CA GLY A 11 3.14 13.30 -5.41
C GLY A 11 2.45 13.36 -6.77
N ARG A 12 2.05 12.21 -7.33
CA ARG A 12 1.34 12.13 -8.63
C ARG A 12 -0.17 12.16 -8.49
N THR A 13 -0.70 11.80 -7.32
CA THR A 13 -2.12 11.51 -7.12
C THR A 13 -2.82 12.52 -6.25
N LEU A 14 -2.12 13.05 -5.24
CA LEU A 14 -2.66 14.03 -4.31
C LEU A 14 -2.46 15.45 -4.84
N SER A 15 -3.41 16.33 -4.53
CA SER A 15 -3.22 17.76 -4.74
C SER A 15 -2.10 18.31 -3.84
N PRO A 16 -1.44 19.42 -4.16
CA PRO A 16 -0.35 19.98 -3.35
C PRO A 16 -0.65 20.12 -1.84
N PRO A 17 -1.83 20.61 -1.39
CA PRO A 17 -2.13 20.69 0.04
C PRO A 17 -2.30 19.31 0.69
N LEU A 18 -2.93 18.36 -0.02
CA LEU A 18 -3.11 16.99 0.47
C LEU A 18 -1.79 16.22 0.50
N HIS A 19 -0.92 16.42 -0.48
CA HIS A 19 0.41 15.84 -0.52
C HIS A 19 1.29 16.35 0.64
N ARG A 20 1.19 17.64 0.96
CA ARG A 20 1.87 18.22 2.13
C ARG A 20 1.36 17.62 3.43
N LEU A 21 0.04 17.49 3.59
CA LEU A 21 -0.57 16.85 4.77
C LEU A 21 -0.11 15.39 4.90
N PHE A 22 -0.19 14.64 3.79
CA PHE A 22 0.32 13.26 3.70
C PHE A 22 1.76 13.17 4.17
N ARG A 23 2.67 13.96 3.61
CA ARG A 23 4.10 13.91 3.94
C ARG A 23 4.35 14.25 5.41
N LEU A 24 3.76 15.34 5.90
CA LEU A 24 4.02 15.77 7.28
C LEU A 24 3.41 14.81 8.32
N HIS A 25 2.22 14.25 8.05
CA HIS A 25 1.56 13.38 9.01
C HIS A 25 2.00 11.91 8.92
N LEU A 26 2.02 11.34 7.72
CA LEU A 26 2.23 9.90 7.53
C LEU A 26 3.70 9.53 7.39
N ILE A 27 4.55 10.42 6.85
CA ILE A 27 6.00 10.18 6.71
C ILE A 27 6.76 10.78 7.90
N GLU A 28 6.50 12.04 8.23
CA GLU A 28 7.22 12.75 9.32
C GLU A 28 6.57 12.57 10.70
N HIS A 29 5.45 11.83 10.80
CA HIS A 29 4.75 11.54 12.05
C HIS A 29 4.34 12.78 12.86
N ARG A 30 4.11 13.93 12.20
CA ARG A 30 3.70 15.14 12.92
C ARG A 30 2.26 15.03 13.39
N HIS A 31 2.02 15.48 14.61
CA HIS A 31 0.68 15.57 15.18
C HIS A 31 -0.17 16.61 14.45
N TRP A 32 -1.48 16.35 14.36
CA TRP A 32 -2.47 17.23 13.72
C TRP A 32 -2.47 18.66 14.26
N GLN A 33 -2.14 18.85 15.55
CA GLN A 33 -1.99 20.16 16.18
C GLN A 33 -0.81 20.95 15.60
N ALA A 34 0.30 20.29 15.30
CA ALA A 34 1.49 20.91 14.71
C ALA A 34 1.28 21.27 13.21
N LEU A 35 0.20 20.78 12.61
CA LEU A 35 -0.18 21.05 11.23
C LEU A 35 -1.16 22.23 11.10
N GLY A 36 -1.53 22.85 12.22
CA GLY A 36 -2.46 23.99 12.23
C GLY A 36 -3.90 23.62 11.94
N ALA A 37 -4.28 22.34 12.08
CA ALA A 37 -5.67 21.93 11.90
C ALA A 37 -6.55 22.52 13.01
N HIS A 38 -7.65 23.17 12.62
CA HIS A 38 -8.58 23.84 13.54
C HIS A 38 -9.28 22.87 14.48
N SER A 39 -9.57 21.66 13.99
CA SER A 39 -10.16 20.60 14.80
C SER A 39 -9.60 19.24 14.44
N ARG A 40 -9.65 18.33 15.43
CA ARG A 40 -9.30 16.93 15.25
C ARG A 40 -10.19 16.27 14.17
N GLY A 41 -11.50 16.56 14.17
CA GLY A 41 -12.45 15.95 13.24
C GLY A 41 -12.18 16.32 11.78
N GLU A 42 -11.96 17.60 11.52
CA GLU A 42 -11.61 18.10 10.18
C GLU A 42 -10.31 17.48 9.67
N PHE A 43 -9.32 17.35 10.55
CA PHE A 43 -8.04 16.71 10.23
C PHE A 43 -8.24 15.26 9.78
N TYR A 44 -8.91 14.43 10.58
CA TYR A 44 -9.11 13.02 10.24
C TYR A 44 -10.05 12.82 9.05
N SER A 45 -11.02 13.72 8.84
CA SER A 45 -11.84 13.70 7.61
C SER A 45 -10.99 13.95 6.36
N THR A 46 -10.05 14.91 6.45
CA THR A 46 -9.11 15.19 5.35
C THR A 46 -8.14 14.04 5.14
N LEU A 47 -7.61 13.47 6.23
CA LEU A 47 -6.71 12.31 6.19
C LEU A 47 -7.39 11.09 5.55
N TYR A 48 -8.65 10.82 5.89
CA TYR A 48 -9.42 9.74 5.28
C TYR A 48 -9.52 9.89 3.76
N ARG A 49 -9.72 11.12 3.24
CA ARG A 49 -9.74 11.37 1.78
C ARG A 49 -8.38 11.10 1.14
N VAL A 50 -7.28 11.43 1.83
CA VAL A 50 -5.92 11.12 1.40
C VAL A 50 -5.73 9.61 1.31
N GLU A 51 -6.06 8.87 2.36
CA GLU A 51 -5.91 7.40 2.43
C GLU A 51 -6.73 6.69 1.34
N VAL A 52 -7.99 7.09 1.14
CA VAL A 52 -8.84 6.52 0.08
C VAL A 52 -8.26 6.79 -1.30
N THR A 53 -7.74 7.99 -1.55
CA THR A 53 -7.15 8.36 -2.85
C THR A 53 -5.88 7.56 -3.11
N LEU A 54 -5.00 7.48 -2.12
CA LEU A 54 -3.78 6.68 -2.19
C LEU A 54 -4.11 5.20 -2.39
N GLY A 55 -5.02 4.63 -1.59
CA GLY A 55 -5.40 3.23 -1.69
C GLY A 55 -5.91 2.85 -3.08
N ARG A 56 -6.72 3.71 -3.71
CA ARG A 56 -7.15 3.53 -5.10
C ARG A 56 -5.99 3.59 -6.09
N ALA A 57 -5.04 4.52 -5.90
CA ALA A 57 -3.87 4.64 -6.77
C ALA A 57 -2.93 3.43 -6.64
N PHE A 58 -2.68 2.95 -5.43
CA PHE A 58 -1.91 1.73 -5.20
C PHE A 58 -2.56 0.52 -5.85
N LEU A 59 -3.88 0.36 -5.70
CA LEU A 59 -4.63 -0.73 -6.33
C LEU A 59 -4.52 -0.71 -7.86
N ALA A 60 -4.49 0.47 -8.46
CA ALA A 60 -4.38 0.64 -9.91
C ALA A 60 -2.94 0.50 -10.43
N THR A 61 -1.92 0.46 -9.57
CA THR A 61 -0.52 0.43 -10.00
C THR A 61 -0.13 -0.96 -10.50
N GLN A 62 0.44 -1.04 -11.71
CA GLN A 62 0.93 -2.26 -12.35
C GLN A 62 2.37 -2.07 -12.85
N PRO A 63 3.30 -3.00 -12.54
CA PRO A 63 3.14 -4.10 -11.59
C PRO A 63 2.88 -3.59 -10.17
N PRO A 64 2.22 -4.37 -9.29
CA PRO A 64 2.08 -3.99 -7.90
C PRO A 64 3.46 -3.70 -7.31
N LEU A 65 3.62 -2.51 -6.70
CA LEU A 65 4.91 -1.99 -6.22
C LEU A 65 5.54 -2.84 -5.12
N PHE A 66 4.77 -3.73 -4.52
CA PHE A 66 5.21 -4.60 -3.45
C PHE A 66 4.54 -5.97 -3.59
N PRO A 67 5.28 -7.08 -3.44
CA PRO A 67 4.66 -8.39 -3.30
C PRO A 67 3.89 -8.41 -1.98
N THR A 68 2.57 -8.57 -2.05
CA THR A 68 1.66 -8.65 -0.88
C THR A 68 2.10 -9.70 0.14
N GLU A 69 2.82 -10.71 -0.34
CA GLU A 69 3.45 -11.82 0.39
C GLU A 69 4.38 -11.32 1.51
N ASP A 70 5.18 -10.29 1.23
CA ASP A 70 6.18 -9.74 2.17
C ASP A 70 5.54 -8.81 3.22
N TYR A 71 4.31 -8.33 2.96
CA TYR A 71 3.60 -7.40 3.83
C TYR A 71 2.70 -8.10 4.86
N LEU A 72 2.09 -9.22 4.47
CA LEU A 72 1.13 -9.94 5.31
C LEU A 72 1.78 -11.08 6.11
N ASP A 73 3.10 -11.26 6.00
CA ASP A 73 3.85 -12.41 6.52
C ASP A 73 3.17 -13.75 6.12
N VAL A 74 2.51 -13.75 4.96
CA VAL A 74 1.79 -14.90 4.44
C VAL A 74 2.86 -15.82 3.86
N PRO A 75 2.89 -17.11 4.24
CA PRO A 75 3.84 -18.05 3.67
C PRO A 75 3.75 -17.98 2.15
N ARG A 76 4.87 -17.64 1.50
CA ARG A 76 4.93 -17.63 0.03
C ARG A 76 4.43 -18.99 -0.45
N HIS A 77 3.23 -19.04 -1.02
CA HIS A 77 2.83 -20.21 -1.81
C HIS A 77 3.87 -20.29 -2.90
N ARG A 78 4.82 -21.24 -2.77
CA ARG A 78 5.95 -21.44 -3.68
C ARG A 78 5.43 -21.27 -5.10
N ARG A 79 5.72 -20.12 -5.72
CA ARG A 79 5.46 -19.96 -7.15
C ARG A 79 6.27 -21.07 -7.81
N PRO A 80 5.67 -21.92 -8.65
CA PRO A 80 6.44 -22.89 -9.39
C PRO A 80 7.44 -22.09 -10.22
N ILE A 81 8.72 -22.22 -9.87
CA ILE A 81 9.80 -21.68 -10.67
C ILE A 81 9.71 -22.43 -12.00
N PHE A 82 9.32 -21.74 -13.07
CA PHE A 82 9.43 -22.26 -14.43
C PHE A 82 10.92 -22.27 -14.81
N LEU A 83 11.68 -23.18 -14.20
CA LEU A 83 12.94 -23.69 -14.73
C LEU A 83 12.54 -24.78 -15.72
N GLY A 84 12.97 -24.63 -16.98
CA GLY A 84 12.52 -25.43 -18.11
C GLY A 84 12.40 -26.93 -17.83
N GLY A 85 11.25 -27.49 -18.24
CA GLY A 85 11.13 -28.90 -18.58
C GLY A 85 10.88 -29.88 -17.43
N ALA A 86 9.74 -29.78 -16.74
CA ALA A 86 8.99 -30.96 -16.25
C ALA A 86 7.62 -30.54 -15.71
N THR A 87 6.55 -30.91 -16.43
CA THR A 87 5.18 -30.75 -15.94
C THR A 87 4.87 -31.87 -14.93
N THR A 88 5.25 -31.70 -13.67
CA THR A 88 4.76 -32.61 -12.63
C THR A 88 3.32 -32.24 -12.32
N LYS A 89 2.37 -33.06 -12.82
CA LYS A 89 0.94 -32.93 -12.54
C LYS A 89 0.72 -32.96 -11.03
N TRP A 90 0.26 -31.84 -10.48
CA TRP A 90 -0.14 -31.72 -9.08
C TRP A 90 -1.49 -32.41 -8.85
N THR A 91 -1.51 -33.47 -8.04
CA THR A 91 -2.73 -34.04 -7.49
C THR A 91 -3.16 -33.23 -6.27
N ARG A 92 -4.43 -32.79 -6.24
CA ARG A 92 -5.00 -32.06 -5.09
C ARG A 92 -4.96 -32.94 -3.82
N PRO A 93 -4.57 -32.41 -2.65
CA PRO A 93 -4.83 -33.10 -1.39
C PRO A 93 -6.34 -33.16 -1.15
N LYS A 94 -6.87 -34.36 -0.90
CA LYS A 94 -8.24 -34.53 -0.38
C LYS A 94 -8.22 -34.09 1.09
N TYR A 95 -8.91 -33.02 1.43
CA TYR A 95 -9.26 -32.74 2.82
C TYR A 95 -10.38 -33.71 3.24
N PRO A 96 -10.30 -34.35 4.43
CA PRO A 96 -11.41 -35.12 4.95
C PRO A 96 -12.58 -34.18 5.32
N ALA A 97 -13.79 -34.64 5.05
CA ALA A 97 -15.06 -33.94 5.29
C ALA A 97 -15.43 -33.90 6.79
#